data_AF-A0A7X5TQE8-F1
#
_entry.id   AF-A0A7X5TQE8-F1
#
_cell.length_a   1.000
_cell.length_b   1.000
_cell.length_c   1.000
_cell.angle_alpha   90.00
_cell.angle_beta   90.00
_cell.angle_gamma   90.00
#
_symmetry.space_group_name_H-M   'P 1'
#
loop_
_entity.id
_entity.type
_entity.pdbx_description
1 polymer ?
#
loop_
_entity_poly.entity_id
_entity_poly.type
_entity_poly.pdbx_seq_one_letter_code
_entity_poly.pdbx_strand_id
1 'polypeptide(L)'
;MTRVYEIPYQPDDGASWTVRVDGLPIGRFSSRFEALRAMVNRASAEGGDVRIDVEGADGIWRPFGSDAKRPVAVPPLPQRFSVVR
;
A
#
# COMPACT_ATOMS: atom_id res chain seq x y z
N MET A 1 15.06 -1.84 -8.80
CA MET A 1 13.65 -2.13 -9.10
C MET A 1 12.94 -2.06 -7.77
N THR A 2 11.94 -1.20 -7.66
CA THR A 2 11.21 -1.00 -6.41
C THR A 2 10.41 -2.24 -6.08
N ARG A 3 10.57 -2.80 -4.89
CA ARG A 3 9.75 -3.93 -4.43
C ARG A 3 8.40 -3.41 -3.96
N VAL A 4 7.31 -3.94 -4.50
CA VAL A 4 5.95 -3.51 -4.18
C VAL A 4 5.24 -4.60 -3.38
N TYR A 5 4.82 -4.29 -2.15
CA TYR A 5 3.94 -5.16 -1.37
C TYR A 5 2.48 -4.80 -1.62
N GLU A 6 1.73 -5.69 -2.28
CA GLU A 6 0.35 -5.47 -2.70
C GLU A 6 -0.63 -6.07 -1.69
N ILE A 7 -1.46 -5.23 -1.09
CA ILE A 7 -2.45 -5.62 -0.07
C ILE A 7 -3.86 -5.30 -0.57
N PRO A 8 -4.65 -6.32 -0.93
CA PRO A 8 -6.00 -6.11 -1.45
C PRO A 8 -6.98 -5.62 -0.39
N TYR A 9 -8.10 -5.04 -0.83
CA TYR A 9 -9.17 -4.63 0.06
C TYR A 9 -9.95 -5.86 0.54
N GLN A 10 -10.34 -6.73 -0.38
CA GLN A 10 -11.11 -7.94 -0.11
C GLN A 10 -10.21 -9.16 0.11
N PRO A 11 -10.66 -10.16 0.89
CA PRO A 11 -9.99 -11.44 0.96
C PRO A 11 -10.16 -12.23 -0.34
N ASP A 12 -9.33 -13.25 -0.55
CA ASP A 12 -9.53 -14.28 -1.56
C ASP A 12 -10.70 -15.22 -1.20
N ASP A 13 -11.04 -16.13 -2.13
CA ASP A 13 -12.16 -17.08 -2.00
C ASP A 13 -12.11 -17.94 -0.72
N GLY A 14 -10.94 -18.09 -0.08
CA GLY A 14 -10.79 -18.78 1.20
C GLY A 14 -10.76 -17.85 2.40
N ALA A 15 -11.39 -16.67 2.31
CA ALA A 15 -11.52 -15.70 3.38
C ALA A 15 -10.17 -15.24 3.99
N SER A 16 -9.11 -15.17 3.18
CA SER A 16 -7.79 -14.73 3.62
C SER A 16 -7.25 -13.58 2.79
N TRP A 17 -6.37 -12.77 3.37
CA TRP A 17 -5.65 -11.74 2.62
C TRP A 17 -4.34 -12.31 2.10
N THR A 18 -4.31 -12.58 0.80
CA THR A 18 -3.09 -12.96 0.09
C THR A 18 -2.33 -11.70 -0.33
N VAL A 19 -1.14 -11.51 0.24
CA VAL A 19 -0.22 -10.44 -0.14
C VAL A 19 0.66 -10.89 -1.29
N ARG A 20 0.87 -9.98 -2.25
CA ARG A 20 1.70 -10.23 -3.43
C ARG A 20 2.90 -9.29 -3.51
N VAL A 21 3.92 -9.73 -4.22
CA VAL A 21 5.04 -8.91 -4.69
C VAL A 21 5.19 -9.15 -6.18
N ASP A 22 5.07 -8.08 -6.96
CA ASP A 22 5.11 -8.15 -8.42
C ASP A 22 4.14 -9.22 -8.99
N GLY A 23 2.93 -9.28 -8.43
CA GLY A 23 1.89 -10.27 -8.77
C GLY A 23 2.08 -11.68 -8.19
N LEU A 24 3.20 -11.98 -7.54
CA LEU A 24 3.47 -13.30 -6.96
C LEU A 24 3.05 -13.36 -5.48
N PRO A 25 2.27 -14.37 -5.05
CA PRO A 25 1.86 -14.49 -3.65
C PRO A 25 3.05 -14.81 -2.75
N ILE A 26 3.23 -14.02 -1.69
CA ILE A 26 4.33 -14.18 -0.72
C ILE A 26 3.86 -14.53 0.70
N GLY A 27 2.56 -14.45 0.96
CA GLY A 27 1.99 -14.72 2.26
C GLY A 27 0.47 -14.65 2.26
N ARG A 28 -0.15 -15.37 3.20
CA ARG A 28 -1.59 -15.44 3.39
C ARG A 28 -1.90 -15.18 4.86
N PHE A 29 -2.81 -14.25 5.12
CA PHE A 29 -3.15 -13.77 6.46
C PHE A 29 -4.63 -13.94 6.76
N SER A 30 -4.96 -14.16 8.04
CA SER A 30 -6.34 -14.36 8.49
C SER A 30 -7.16 -13.07 8.51
N SER A 31 -6.48 -11.92 8.55
CA SER A 31 -7.11 -10.60 8.47
C SER A 31 -6.27 -9.62 7.66
N ARG A 32 -6.95 -8.61 7.09
CA ARG A 32 -6.30 -7.49 6.41
C ARG A 32 -5.34 -6.73 7.31
N PHE A 33 -5.70 -6.57 8.57
CA PHE A 33 -4.89 -5.87 9.56
C PHE A 33 -3.57 -6.60 9.81
N GLU A 34 -3.59 -7.92 9.91
CA GLU A 34 -2.38 -8.73 10.03
C GLU A 34 -1.49 -8.61 8.79
N ALA A 35 -2.07 -8.66 7.58
CA ALA A 35 -1.33 -8.46 6.34
C ALA A 35 -0.63 -7.09 6.31
N LEU A 36 -1.36 -6.02 6.66
CA LEU A 36 -0.81 -4.66 6.77
C LEU A 36 0.33 -4.60 7.78
N ARG A 37 0.10 -5.08 9.00
CA ARG A 37 1.12 -5.08 10.05
C ARG A 37 2.39 -5.83 9.62
N ALA A 38 2.23 -7.00 9.01
CA ALA A 38 3.34 -7.81 8.55
C ALA A 38 4.15 -7.09 7.45
N MET A 39 3.47 -6.48 6.47
CA MET A 39 4.15 -5.81 5.36
C MET A 39 4.78 -4.48 5.77
N VAL A 40 4.15 -3.73 6.67
CA VAL A 40 4.77 -2.52 7.25
C VAL A 40 6.05 -2.88 7.99
N ASN A 41 6.02 -3.89 8.86
CA ASN A 41 7.20 -4.34 9.58
C ASN A 41 8.30 -4.82 8.62
N ARG A 42 7.93 -5.57 7.58
CA ARG A 42 8.87 -6.07 6.57
C ARG A 42 9.49 -4.95 5.76
N ALA A 43 8.68 -4.02 5.25
CA ALA A 43 9.16 -2.88 4.47
C ALA A 43 10.06 -1.95 5.31
N SER A 44 9.71 -1.72 6.57
CA SER A 44 10.54 -0.93 7.49
C SER A 44 11.87 -1.62 7.82
N ALA A 45 11.90 -2.95 7.92
CA ALA A 45 13.13 -3.71 8.16
C ALA A 45 14.02 -3.82 6.91
N GLU A 46 13.44 -3.93 5.72
CA GLU A 46 14.17 -3.98 4.45
C GLU A 46 14.78 -2.62 4.09
N GLY A 47 14.07 -1.51 4.39
CA GLY A 47 14.52 -0.17 4.05
C GLY A 47 14.65 0.05 2.52
N GLY A 48 15.16 1.22 2.11
CA GLY A 48 15.47 1.48 0.70
C GLY A 48 14.26 1.61 -0.24
N ASP A 49 14.39 1.04 -1.44
CA ASP A 49 13.46 1.15 -2.58
C ASP A 49 12.29 0.15 -2.46
N VAL A 50 11.50 0.29 -1.39
CA VAL A 50 10.34 -0.55 -1.07
C VAL A 50 9.11 0.33 -0.89
N ARG A 51 7.97 -0.10 -1.45
CA ARG A 51 6.65 0.53 -1.23
C ARG A 51 5.59 -0.51 -0.90
N ILE A 52 4.53 -0.03 -0.25
CA ILE A 52 3.34 -0.80 0.10
C ILE A 52 2.17 -0.21 -0.67
N ASP A 53 1.54 -1.02 -1.49
CA ASP A 53 0.34 -0.64 -2.25
C ASP A 53 -0.88 -1.23 -1.55
N VAL A 54 -1.77 -0.34 -1.12
CA VAL A 54 -2.97 -0.71 -0.39
C VAL A 54 -4.19 -0.33 -1.21
N GLU A 55 -5.00 -1.32 -1.55
CA GLU A 55 -6.26 -1.10 -2.26
C GLU A 55 -7.31 -0.51 -1.31
N GLY A 56 -7.97 0.58 -1.71
CA GLY A 56 -9.09 1.14 -0.96
C GLY A 56 -10.38 0.36 -1.19
N ALA A 57 -11.40 0.64 -0.37
CA ALA A 57 -12.77 0.12 -0.60
C ALA A 57 -13.37 0.58 -1.95
N ASP A 58 -12.79 1.64 -2.51
CA ASP A 58 -13.11 2.20 -3.82
C ASP A 58 -12.37 1.52 -4.98
N GLY A 59 -11.58 0.47 -4.72
CA GLY A 59 -10.76 -0.23 -5.72
C GLY A 59 -9.51 0.56 -6.16
N ILE A 60 -9.22 1.71 -5.52
CA ILE A 60 -8.07 2.53 -5.87
C ILE A 60 -6.85 2.11 -5.03
N TRP A 61 -5.76 1.77 -5.71
CA TRP A 61 -4.48 1.45 -5.11
C TRP A 61 -3.72 2.70 -4.69
N ARG A 62 -3.32 2.75 -3.41
CA ARG A 62 -2.62 3.89 -2.81
C ARG A 62 -1.21 3.49 -2.36
N PRO A 63 -0.17 4.17 -2.86
CA PRO A 63 1.20 3.90 -2.44
C PRO A 63 1.59 4.53 -1.12
N PHE A 64 2.26 3.74 -0.30
CA PHE A 64 2.93 4.16 0.92
C PHE A 64 4.41 3.79 0.86
N GLY A 65 5.28 4.65 1.41
CA GLY A 65 6.70 4.34 1.52
C GLY A 65 6.97 3.21 2.52
N SER A 66 8.23 2.80 2.61
CA SER A 66 8.71 1.79 3.56
C SER A 66 8.48 2.15 5.03
N ASP A 67 8.29 3.44 5.33
CA ASP A 67 7.95 3.94 6.67
C ASP A 67 6.43 3.91 6.98
N ALA A 68 5.60 3.56 5.99
CA ALA A 68 4.13 3.59 6.04
C ALA A 68 3.52 4.93 6.49
N LYS A 69 4.33 5.99 6.60
CA LYS A 69 3.98 7.31 7.13
C LYS A 69 4.02 8.38 6.07
N ARG A 70 4.82 8.19 5.01
CA ARG A 70 4.94 9.14 3.91
C ARG A 70 4.29 8.60 2.63
N PRO A 71 3.37 9.36 2.00
CA PRO A 71 2.95 9.08 0.63
C PRO A 71 4.17 9.13 -0.30
N VAL A 72 4.35 8.12 -1.16
CA VAL A 72 5.47 8.09 -2.14
C VAL A 72 5.29 9.19 -3.20
N ALA A 73 4.05 9.61 -3.45
CA ALA A 73 3.73 10.79 -4.23
C ALA A 73 2.58 11.53 -3.55
N VAL A 74 2.78 12.79 -3.20
CA VAL A 74 1.70 13.70 -2.81
C VAL A 74 1.00 14.10 -4.12
N PRO A 75 -0.31 13.84 -4.29
CA PRO A 75 -1.04 14.36 -5.44
C PRO A 75 -0.87 15.89 -5.48
N PRO A 76 -0.65 16.52 -6.64
CA PRO A 76 -0.56 17.97 -6.71
C PRO A 76 -1.85 18.57 -6.13
N LEU A 77 -1.69 19.40 -5.08
CA LEU A 77 -2.82 20.13 -4.51
C LEU A 77 -3.43 21.02 -5.60
N PRO A 78 -4.76 21.13 -5.69
CA PRO A 78 -5.38 22.07 -6.60
C PRO A 78 -4.91 23.49 -6.25
N GLN A 79 -4.21 24.14 -7.18
CA GLN A 79 -3.77 25.52 -7.03
C GLN A 79 -5.02 26.40 -6.95
N ARG A 80 -5.36 26.87 -5.75
CA ARG A 80 -6.37 27.93 -5.57
C ARG A 80 -5.78 29.22 -6.15
N PHE A 81 -6.14 29.54 -7.38
CA PHE A 81 -6.02 30.92 -7.88
C PHE A 81 -7.06 31.77 -7.14
N SER A 82 -6.66 32.40 -6.04
CA SER A 82 -7.45 33.47 -5.44
C SER A 82 -7.35 34.69 -6.35
N VAL A 83 -8.32 34.83 -7.26
CA VAL A 83 -8.55 36.08 -7.99
C VAL A 83 -9.14 37.07 -6.99
N VAL A 84 -8.32 37.99 -6.50
CA VAL A 84 -8.81 39.20 -5.81
C VAL A 84 -9.17 40.21 -6.91
N ARG A 85 -10.44 40.61 -6.95
CA ARG A 85 -10.95 41.66 -7.82
C ARG A 85 -11.11 42.95 -7.04
#